data_AF-A0A942AVS7-F1
#
_entry.id   AF-A0A942AVS7-F1
#
_cell.length_a   1.000
_cell.length_b   1.000
_cell.length_c   1.000
_cell.angle_alpha   90.00
_cell.angle_beta   90.00
_cell.angle_gamma   90.00
#
_symmetry.space_group_name_H-M   'P 1'
#
loop_
_entity.id
_entity.type
_entity.pdbx_description
1 polymer ?
#
loop_
_entity_poly.entity_id
_entity_poly.type
_entity_poly.pdbx_seq_one_letter_code
_entity_poly.pdbx_strand_id
1 'polypeptide(L)'
;MKWEFYIMNVISFFFEAYIFNVAFNTIGQKNEHKWLVPLLSGIYIILASVVFLFDHPQFVSMLTGLAGIFIISFGYKENIKMRIVSVFIIIVLTDCTEYIVGFTLSLIFRTNVEEVTGTILYYTVGVLSSKLLALMIVKLFNHKYQKKDIEVNWKLTAIFLIRPIITLTVGVTIIG
;
A
#
# COMPACT_ATOMS: atom_id res chain seq x y z
N MET A 1 -19.80 4.51 -4.82
CA MET A 1 -18.98 3.57 -4.03
C MET A 1 -19.62 3.26 -2.68
N LYS A 2 -19.61 2.00 -2.21
CA LYS A 2 -20.11 1.65 -0.86
C LYS A 2 -19.11 2.17 0.20
N TRP A 3 -19.62 2.66 1.33
CA TRP A 3 -18.81 3.26 2.41
C TRP A 3 -17.71 2.34 2.97
N GLU A 4 -17.96 1.03 3.00
CA GLU A 4 -16.99 0.04 3.48
C GLU A 4 -15.73 -0.01 2.62
N PHE A 5 -15.89 0.04 1.30
CA PHE A 5 -14.78 0.11 0.34
C PHE A 5 -14.04 1.43 0.46
N TYR A 6 -14.75 2.53 0.73
CA TYR A 6 -14.14 3.84 0.93
C TYR A 6 -13.24 3.88 2.16
N ILE A 7 -13.76 3.42 3.31
CA ILE A 7 -12.98 3.33 4.55
C ILE A 7 -11.73 2.47 4.33
N MET A 8 -11.87 1.36 3.59
CA MET A 8 -10.74 0.49 3.33
C MET A 8 -9.69 1.12 2.40
N ASN A 9 -10.11 1.88 1.39
CA ASN A 9 -9.21 2.68 0.56
C ASN A 9 -8.44 3.71 1.38
N VAL A 10 -9.12 4.44 2.27
CA VAL A 10 -8.45 5.41 3.16
C VAL A 10 -7.38 4.71 4.00
N ILE A 11 -7.69 3.55 4.59
CA ILE A 11 -6.71 2.75 5.33
C ILE A 11 -5.55 2.33 4.41
N SER A 12 -5.84 1.89 3.17
CA SER A 12 -4.82 1.55 2.17
C SER A 12 -3.88 2.72 1.88
N PHE A 13 -4.37 3.95 1.78
CA PHE A 13 -3.53 5.13 1.52
C PHE A 13 -2.55 5.42 2.66
N PHE A 14 -2.97 5.21 3.93
CA PHE A 14 -2.04 5.26 5.07
C PHE A 14 -0.94 4.20 4.93
N PHE A 15 -1.30 3.00 4.48
CA PHE A 15 -0.35 1.91 4.24
C PHE A 15 0.64 2.22 3.14
N GLU A 16 0.17 2.70 2.00
CA GLU A 16 0.98 3.10 0.87
C GLU A 16 1.96 4.21 1.26
N ALA A 17 1.49 5.26 1.92
CA ALA A 17 2.34 6.34 2.39
C ALA A 17 3.45 5.83 3.31
N TYR A 18 3.15 4.85 4.17
CA TYR A 18 4.15 4.21 5.03
C TYR A 18 5.15 3.37 4.22
N ILE A 19 4.69 2.55 3.27
CA ILE A 19 5.56 1.75 2.39
C ILE A 19 6.49 2.66 1.59
N PHE A 20 5.97 3.74 1.01
CA PHE A 20 6.76 4.71 0.26
C PHE A 20 7.81 5.37 1.14
N ASN A 21 7.46 5.77 2.36
CA ASN A 21 8.41 6.34 3.31
C ASN A 21 9.54 5.36 3.65
N VAL A 22 9.22 4.08 3.88
CA VAL A 22 10.25 3.05 4.12
C VAL A 22 11.12 2.86 2.87
N ALA A 23 10.52 2.76 1.69
CA ALA A 23 11.22 2.53 0.42
C ALA A 23 12.19 3.67 0.07
N PHE A 24 11.71 4.92 0.11
CA PHE A 24 12.57 6.08 -0.15
C PHE A 24 13.64 6.28 0.93
N ASN A 25 13.37 5.91 2.18
CA ASN A 25 14.38 5.94 3.24
C ASN A 25 15.46 4.84 3.06
N THR A 26 15.16 3.80 2.29
CA THR A 26 16.13 2.77 1.88
C THR A 26 17.00 3.26 0.71
N ILE A 27 16.41 3.98 -0.25
CA ILE A 27 17.11 4.42 -1.47
C ILE A 27 17.90 5.72 -1.25
N GLY A 28 17.34 6.67 -0.52
CA GLY A 28 17.89 8.01 -0.33
C GLY A 28 17.98 8.44 1.13
N GLN A 29 18.62 9.60 1.35
CA GLN A 29 18.65 10.25 2.66
C GLN A 29 17.48 11.22 2.80
N LYS A 30 16.88 11.28 3.99
CA LYS A 30 15.82 12.26 4.28
C LYS A 30 16.35 13.68 4.09
N ASN A 31 15.46 14.58 3.68
CA ASN A 31 15.77 15.99 3.64
C ASN A 31 16.02 16.55 5.06
N GLU A 32 16.71 17.70 5.14
CA GLU A 32 17.03 18.36 6.43
C GLU A 32 15.76 18.60 7.25
N HIS A 33 14.69 18.97 6.55
CA HIS A 33 13.36 19.11 7.12
C HIS A 33 12.66 17.75 7.22
N LYS A 34 12.98 16.99 8.27
CA LYS A 34 12.38 15.67 8.55
C LYS A 34 10.85 15.69 8.65
N TRP A 35 10.26 16.84 8.96
CA TRP A 35 8.81 17.06 9.04
C TRP A 35 8.12 17.15 7.66
N LEU A 36 8.88 17.33 6.57
CA LEU A 36 8.32 17.34 5.22
C LEU A 36 7.72 15.97 4.85
N VAL A 37 8.34 14.86 5.27
CA VAL A 37 7.85 13.51 4.95
C VAL A 37 6.42 13.29 5.48
N PRO A 38 6.12 13.46 6.79
CA PRO A 38 4.76 13.28 7.28
C PRO A 38 3.76 14.29 6.71
N LEU A 39 4.19 15.52 6.42
CA LEU A 39 3.33 16.51 5.76
C LEU A 39 2.94 16.07 4.34
N LEU A 40 3.91 15.66 3.53
CA LEU A 40 3.68 15.21 2.15
C LEU A 40 2.86 13.93 2.12
N SER A 41 3.08 13.01 3.06
CA SER A 41 2.23 11.83 3.26
C SER A 41 0.79 12.22 3.61
N GLY A 42 0.59 13.19 4.49
CA GLY A 42 -0.75 13.69 4.83
C GLY A 42 -1.46 14.32 3.63
N ILE A 43 -0.76 15.14 2.84
CA ILE A 43 -1.28 15.71 1.59
C ILE A 43 -1.70 14.60 0.63
N TYR A 44 -0.86 13.58 0.43
CA TYR A 44 -1.20 12.43 -0.42
C TYR A 44 -2.48 11.74 0.05
N ILE A 45 -2.58 11.40 1.32
CA ILE A 45 -3.73 10.67 1.87
C ILE A 45 -5.02 11.48 1.70
N ILE A 46 -5.00 12.78 1.95
CA ILE A 46 -6.17 13.65 1.77
C ILE A 46 -6.56 13.69 0.29
N LEU A 47 -5.60 13.94 -0.61
CA LEU A 47 -5.87 14.00 -2.05
C LEU A 47 -6.42 12.67 -2.59
N ALA A 48 -5.80 11.55 -2.23
CA ALA A 48 -6.24 10.22 -2.64
C ALA A 48 -7.64 9.90 -2.12
N SER A 49 -7.92 10.23 -0.85
CA SER A 49 -9.25 10.07 -0.27
C SER A 49 -10.31 10.91 -1.00
N VAL A 50 -9.99 12.15 -1.36
CA VAL A 50 -10.91 13.01 -2.12
C VAL A 50 -11.17 12.47 -3.52
N VAL A 51 -10.15 11.99 -4.23
CA VAL A 51 -10.34 11.38 -5.55
C VAL A 51 -11.23 10.15 -5.45
N PHE A 52 -11.02 9.30 -4.44
CA PHE A 52 -11.79 8.08 -4.21
C PHE A 52 -13.18 8.27 -3.59
N LEU A 53 -13.57 9.50 -3.23
CA LEU A 53 -14.97 9.83 -2.95
C LEU A 53 -15.82 9.82 -4.22
N PHE A 54 -15.22 10.16 -5.37
CA PHE A 54 -15.91 10.20 -6.64
C PHE A 54 -15.75 8.86 -7.36
N ASP A 55 -16.80 8.41 -8.04
CA ASP A 55 -16.69 7.23 -8.91
C ASP A 55 -15.85 7.63 -10.12
N HIS A 56 -14.67 7.05 -10.27
CA HIS A 56 -13.68 7.45 -11.27
C HIS A 56 -13.10 6.22 -11.98
N PRO A 57 -12.69 6.36 -13.25
CA PRO A 57 -12.09 5.25 -13.98
C PRO A 57 -10.74 4.83 -13.38
N GLN A 58 -10.39 3.55 -13.50
CA GLN A 58 -9.16 2.95 -12.95
C GLN A 58 -7.88 3.73 -13.30
N PHE A 59 -7.84 4.34 -14.50
CA PHE A 59 -6.73 5.18 -14.92
C PHE A 59 -6.47 6.37 -13.97
N VAL A 60 -7.54 6.98 -13.44
CA VAL A 60 -7.44 8.09 -12.48
C VAL A 60 -6.89 7.59 -11.13
N SER A 61 -7.25 6.38 -10.71
CA SER A 61 -6.70 5.73 -9.51
C SER A 61 -5.18 5.52 -9.65
N MET A 62 -4.74 4.99 -10.79
CA MET A 62 -3.32 4.75 -11.09
C MET A 62 -2.52 6.07 -11.10
N LEU A 63 -3.05 7.11 -11.75
CA LEU A 63 -2.43 8.44 -11.75
C LEU A 63 -2.34 9.04 -10.35
N THR A 64 -3.33 8.80 -9.49
CA THR A 64 -3.35 9.29 -8.11
C THR A 64 -2.24 8.62 -7.28
N GLY A 65 -2.05 7.31 -7.43
CA GLY A 65 -0.95 6.59 -6.80
C GLY A 65 0.42 7.09 -7.29
N LEU A 66 0.60 7.27 -8.60
CA LEU A 66 1.82 7.80 -9.20
C LEU A 66 2.14 9.21 -8.69
N ALA A 67 1.13 10.09 -8.66
CA ALA A 67 1.28 11.44 -8.11
C ALA A 67 1.66 11.39 -6.62
N GLY A 68 1.06 10.49 -5.85
CA GLY A 68 1.38 10.29 -4.43
C GLY A 68 2.83 9.92 -4.17
N ILE A 69 3.34 8.92 -4.90
CA ILE A 69 4.73 8.46 -4.81
C ILE A 69 5.68 9.60 -5.20
N PHE A 70 5.34 10.34 -6.25
CA PHE A 70 6.12 11.49 -6.69
C PHE A 70 6.13 12.63 -5.67
N ILE A 71 4.98 12.97 -5.06
CA ILE A 71 4.87 13.98 -4.00
C ILE A 71 5.73 13.60 -2.79
N ILE A 72 5.60 12.36 -2.29
CA ILE A 72 6.35 11.90 -1.11
C ILE A 72 7.86 11.86 -1.37
N SER A 73 8.29 11.58 -2.61
CA SER A 73 9.71 11.61 -2.98
C SER A 73 10.39 12.98 -2.70
N PHE A 74 9.65 14.10 -2.66
CA PHE A 74 10.20 15.43 -2.32
C PHE A 74 10.65 15.55 -0.86
N GLY A 75 10.23 14.64 0.01
CA GLY A 75 10.75 14.53 1.36
C GLY A 75 12.20 14.00 1.45
N TYR A 76 12.78 13.56 0.33
CA TYR A 76 14.09 12.92 0.27
C TYR A 76 15.07 13.69 -0.63
N LYS A 77 16.35 13.68 -0.24
CA LYS A 77 17.45 14.25 -1.01
C LYS A 77 17.83 13.28 -2.13
N GLU A 78 17.06 13.31 -3.21
CA GLU A 78 17.33 12.56 -4.44
C GLU A 78 17.38 13.52 -5.64
N ASN A 79 18.40 13.34 -6.51
CA ASN A 79 18.47 14.00 -7.81
C ASN A 79 17.28 13.60 -8.68
N ILE A 80 16.82 14.47 -9.58
CA ILE A 80 15.62 14.24 -10.41
C ILE A 80 15.66 12.93 -11.20
N LYS A 81 16.85 12.54 -11.71
CA LYS A 81 17.04 11.26 -12.43
C LYS A 81 16.83 10.05 -11.52
N MET A 82 17.43 10.07 -10.33
CA MET A 82 17.29 8.99 -9.34
C MET A 82 15.86 8.90 -8.84
N ARG A 83 15.21 10.03 -8.61
CA ARG A 83 13.81 10.11 -8.19
C ARG A 83 12.87 9.42 -9.17
N ILE A 84 13.01 9.69 -10.47
CA ILE A 84 12.19 9.03 -11.50
C ILE A 84 12.39 7.51 -11.44
N VAL A 85 13.63 7.05 -11.30
CA VAL A 85 13.94 5.61 -11.17
C VAL A 85 13.35 5.02 -9.89
N SER A 86 13.50 5.69 -8.74
CA SER A 86 12.94 5.27 -7.45
C SER A 86 11.41 5.17 -7.51
N VAL A 87 10.75 6.19 -8.05
CA VAL A 87 9.29 6.23 -8.23
C VAL A 87 8.84 5.07 -9.12
N PHE A 88 9.52 4.83 -10.24
CA PHE A 88 9.20 3.74 -11.16
C PHE A 88 9.35 2.37 -10.48
N ILE A 89 10.44 2.14 -9.75
CA ILE A 89 10.68 0.89 -9.02
C ILE A 89 9.56 0.66 -7.98
N ILE A 90 9.18 1.70 -7.24
CA ILE A 90 8.16 1.59 -6.20
C ILE A 90 6.78 1.27 -6.81
N ILE A 91 6.41 1.92 -7.92
CA ILE A 91 5.16 1.65 -8.65
C ILE A 91 5.11 0.20 -9.13
N VAL A 92 6.16 -0.23 -9.84
CA VAL A 92 6.24 -1.61 -10.36
C VAL A 92 6.15 -2.61 -9.21
N LEU A 93 6.82 -2.33 -8.09
CA LEU A 93 6.74 -3.20 -6.92
C LEU A 93 5.32 -3.29 -6.37
N THR A 94 4.65 -2.16 -6.13
CA THR A 94 3.28 -2.16 -5.57
C THR A 94 2.31 -2.87 -6.50
N ASP A 95 2.37 -2.59 -7.80
CA ASP A 95 1.49 -3.18 -8.79
C ASP A 95 1.73 -4.69 -8.89
N CYS A 96 3.00 -5.13 -8.97
CA CYS A 96 3.32 -6.55 -8.97
C CYS A 96 2.78 -7.28 -7.73
N THR A 97 2.89 -6.67 -6.54
CA THR A 97 2.35 -7.29 -5.32
C THR A 97 0.83 -7.36 -5.30
N GLU A 98 0.14 -6.36 -5.85
CA GLU A 98 -1.31 -6.39 -6.00
C GLU A 98 -1.75 -7.47 -6.97
N TYR A 99 -1.09 -7.59 -8.13
CA TYR A 99 -1.38 -8.66 -9.08
C TYR A 99 -1.12 -10.04 -8.49
N ILE A 100 0.03 -10.27 -7.85
CA ILE A 100 0.37 -11.56 -7.23
C ILE A 100 -0.70 -11.98 -6.22
N VAL A 101 -1.10 -11.06 -5.33
CA VAL A 101 -2.11 -11.36 -4.31
C VAL A 101 -3.49 -11.54 -4.93
N GLY A 102 -3.87 -10.72 -5.91
CA GLY A 102 -5.13 -10.84 -6.64
C GLY A 102 -5.27 -12.20 -7.34
N PHE A 103 -4.22 -12.64 -8.04
CA PHE A 103 -4.17 -13.96 -8.66
C PHE A 103 -4.22 -15.08 -7.61
N THR A 104 -3.50 -14.94 -6.50
CA THR A 104 -3.50 -15.94 -5.42
C THR A 104 -4.88 -16.10 -4.81
N LEU A 105 -5.58 -15.00 -4.53
CA LEU A 105 -6.95 -15.04 -3.99
C LEU A 105 -7.94 -15.64 -4.99
N SER A 106 -7.83 -15.28 -6.27
CA SER A 106 -8.64 -15.88 -7.34
C SER A 106 -8.45 -17.41 -7.40
N LEU A 107 -7.21 -17.90 -7.25
CA LEU A 107 -6.92 -19.34 -7.21
C LEU A 107 -7.48 -20.03 -5.96
N ILE A 108 -7.35 -19.42 -4.78
CA ILE A 108 -7.82 -19.98 -3.50
C ILE A 108 -9.34 -20.09 -3.50
N PHE A 109 -10.03 -19.02 -3.89
CA PHE A 109 -11.49 -18.95 -3.83
C PHE A 109 -12.18 -19.43 -5.09
N ARG A 110 -11.42 -19.82 -6.13
CA ARG A 110 -11.93 -20.26 -7.45
C ARG A 110 -12.96 -19.28 -8.05
N THR A 111 -12.70 -18.00 -7.87
CA THR A 111 -13.56 -16.89 -8.33
C THR A 111 -12.78 -16.00 -9.29
N ASN A 112 -13.49 -15.26 -10.14
CA ASN A 112 -12.86 -14.32 -11.05
C ASN A 112 -12.31 -13.11 -10.28
N VAL A 113 -11.26 -12.48 -10.79
CA VAL A 113 -10.62 -11.31 -10.13
C VAL A 113 -11.62 -10.16 -9.91
N GLU A 114 -12.61 -10.00 -10.79
CA GLU A 114 -13.70 -9.02 -10.64
C GLU A 114 -14.66 -9.36 -9.48
N GLU A 115 -14.86 -10.63 -9.17
CA GLU A 115 -15.70 -11.06 -8.03
C GLU A 115 -14.96 -10.88 -6.69
N VAL A 116 -13.64 -11.08 -6.72
CA VAL A 116 -12.73 -10.81 -5.60
C VAL A 116 -12.73 -9.32 -5.24
N THR A 117 -12.78 -8.42 -6.24
CA THR A 117 -12.87 -6.98 -6.00
C THR A 117 -14.29 -6.50 -5.69
N GLY A 118 -15.32 -7.23 -6.14
CA GLY A 118 -16.73 -6.91 -5.88
C GLY A 118 -17.21 -7.23 -4.45
N THR A 119 -16.51 -8.12 -3.74
CA THR A 119 -16.87 -8.53 -2.37
C THR A 119 -15.96 -7.88 -1.34
N ILE A 120 -16.53 -7.15 -0.36
CA ILE A 120 -15.74 -6.39 0.63
C ILE A 120 -14.75 -7.26 1.42
N LEU A 121 -15.13 -8.51 1.72
CA LEU A 121 -14.30 -9.50 2.40
C LEU A 121 -13.01 -9.80 1.61
N TYR A 122 -13.17 -10.21 0.36
CA TYR A 122 -12.04 -10.56 -0.52
C TYR A 122 -11.21 -9.33 -0.89
N TYR A 123 -11.86 -8.21 -1.14
CA TYR A 123 -11.21 -6.93 -1.37
C TYR A 123 -10.33 -6.52 -0.19
N THR A 124 -10.86 -6.63 1.04
CA THR A 124 -10.14 -6.31 2.27
C THR A 124 -8.89 -7.17 2.44
N VAL A 125 -9.03 -8.48 2.25
CA VAL A 125 -7.92 -9.42 2.36
C VAL A 125 -6.88 -9.15 1.26
N GLY A 126 -7.32 -8.87 0.04
CA GLY A 126 -6.45 -8.56 -1.10
C GLY A 126 -5.62 -7.31 -0.88
N VAL A 127 -6.27 -6.20 -0.54
CA VAL A 127 -5.60 -4.92 -0.27
C VAL A 127 -4.61 -5.05 0.88
N LEU A 128 -4.98 -5.64 2.01
CA LEU A 128 -4.04 -5.77 3.13
C LEU A 128 -2.88 -6.69 2.81
N SER A 129 -3.14 -7.83 2.16
CA SER A 129 -2.10 -8.81 1.86
C SER A 129 -1.11 -8.29 0.82
N SER A 130 -1.55 -7.52 -0.18
CA SER A 130 -0.66 -6.93 -1.18
C SER A 130 0.26 -5.88 -0.55
N LYS A 131 -0.28 -4.98 0.29
CA LYS A 131 0.53 -3.99 1.00
C LYS A 131 1.50 -4.63 1.99
N LEU A 132 1.11 -5.72 2.65
CA LEU A 132 2.00 -6.49 3.51
C LEU A 132 3.14 -7.14 2.74
N LEU A 133 2.85 -7.74 1.59
CA LEU A 133 3.85 -8.33 0.71
C LEU A 133 4.83 -7.26 0.22
N ALA A 134 4.33 -6.10 -0.23
CA ALA A 134 5.16 -4.97 -0.63
C ALA A 134 6.06 -4.47 0.51
N LEU A 135 5.50 -4.30 1.71
CA LEU A 135 6.25 -3.88 2.88
C LEU A 135 7.34 -4.89 3.26
N MET A 136 7.03 -6.20 3.19
CA MET A 136 7.99 -7.27 3.46
C MET A 136 9.17 -7.20 2.48
N ILE A 137 8.88 -7.07 1.19
CA ILE A 137 9.92 -6.94 0.15
C ILE A 137 10.78 -5.71 0.43
N VAL A 138 10.17 -4.54 0.64
CA VAL A 138 10.91 -3.30 0.94
C VAL A 138 11.80 -3.44 2.19
N LYS A 139 11.31 -4.08 3.25
CA LYS A 139 12.13 -4.33 4.45
C LYS A 139 13.28 -5.29 4.22
N LEU A 140 13.09 -6.33 3.41
CA LEU A 140 14.18 -7.24 3.01
C LEU A 140 15.25 -6.50 2.22
N PHE A 141 14.84 -5.62 1.30
CA PHE A 141 15.77 -4.71 0.60
C PHE A 141 16.49 -3.79 1.60
N ASN A 142 15.77 -3.16 2.53
CA ASN A 142 16.36 -2.27 3.52
C ASN A 142 17.41 -2.98 4.39
N HIS A 143 17.12 -4.20 4.83
CA HIS A 143 18.06 -5.01 5.60
C HIS A 143 19.32 -5.34 4.80
N LYS A 144 19.16 -5.78 3.55
CA LYS A 144 20.27 -6.15 2.66
C LYS A 144 21.19 -4.97 2.33
N TYR A 145 20.62 -3.79 2.06
CA TYR A 145 21.38 -2.64 1.54
C TYR A 145 21.79 -1.62 2.60
N GLN A 146 21.05 -1.46 3.70
CA GLN A 146 21.39 -0.52 4.78
C GLN A 146 21.84 -1.19 6.08
N LYS A 147 21.86 -2.54 6.16
CA LYS A 147 22.19 -3.31 7.38
C LYS A 147 21.39 -2.88 8.63
N LYS A 148 20.20 -2.31 8.44
CA LYS A 148 19.28 -2.01 9.54
C LYS A 148 18.59 -3.30 9.96
N ASP A 149 18.43 -3.50 11.26
CA ASP A 149 17.67 -4.62 11.79
C ASP A 149 16.24 -4.59 11.26
N ILE A 150 15.68 -5.78 11.00
CA ILE A 150 14.28 -5.93 10.59
C ILE A 150 13.43 -5.74 11.84
N GLU A 151 13.31 -4.51 12.31
CA GLU A 151 12.37 -4.18 13.37
C GLU A 151 10.96 -4.14 12.75
N VAL A 152 10.21 -5.22 12.96
CA VAL A 152 8.77 -5.22 12.73
C VAL A 152 8.11 -4.80 14.04
N ASN A 153 7.50 -3.61 14.05
CA ASN A 153 6.75 -3.15 15.21
C ASN A 153 5.63 -4.16 15.51
N TRP A 154 5.78 -4.91 16.60
CA TRP A 154 4.89 -6.01 17.00
C TRP A 154 3.43 -5.58 17.09
N LYS A 155 3.15 -4.32 17.48
CA LYS A 155 1.78 -3.80 17.57
C LYS A 155 1.11 -3.72 16.20
N LEU A 156 1.90 -3.36 15.17
CA LEU A 156 1.46 -3.36 13.79
C LEU A 156 1.27 -4.81 13.31
N THR A 157 2.24 -5.71 13.56
CA THR A 157 2.14 -7.15 13.23
C THR A 157 0.94 -7.86 13.88
N ALA A 158 0.61 -7.52 15.12
CA ALA A 158 -0.53 -8.10 15.84
C ALA A 158 -1.85 -7.65 15.20
N ILE A 159 -2.00 -6.36 14.89
CA ILE A 159 -3.15 -5.86 14.11
C ILE A 159 -3.19 -6.55 12.72
N PHE A 160 -2.04 -6.86 12.11
CA PHE A 160 -1.95 -7.54 10.82
C PHE A 160 -2.28 -9.02 10.79
N LEU A 161 -2.00 -9.77 11.85
CA LEU A 161 -2.37 -11.19 11.91
C LEU A 161 -3.82 -11.34 12.37
N ILE A 162 -4.23 -10.53 13.34
CA ILE A 162 -5.54 -10.67 13.97
C ILE A 162 -6.64 -10.22 13.01
N ARG A 163 -6.45 -9.16 12.22
CA ARG A 163 -7.54 -8.59 11.41
C ARG A 163 -7.95 -9.48 10.23
N PRO A 164 -7.05 -10.01 9.37
CA PRO A 164 -7.43 -10.93 8.30
C PRO A 164 -8.03 -12.23 8.84
N ILE A 165 -7.54 -12.73 9.98
CA ILE A 165 -8.09 -13.93 10.64
C ILE A 165 -9.50 -13.65 11.15
N ILE A 166 -9.74 -12.55 11.88
CA ILE A 166 -11.09 -12.16 12.32
C ILE A 166 -12.03 -11.99 11.12
N THR A 167 -11.58 -11.33 10.06
CA THR A 167 -12.40 -11.12 8.85
C THR A 167 -12.69 -12.43 8.13
N LEU A 168 -11.74 -13.37 8.06
CA LEU A 168 -11.97 -14.73 7.54
C LEU A 168 -12.89 -15.57 8.44
N THR A 169 -12.75 -15.50 9.77
CA THR A 169 -13.60 -16.24 10.70
C THR A 169 -15.04 -15.75 10.65
N VAL A 170 -15.24 -14.43 10.59
CA VAL A 170 -16.57 -13.81 10.42
C VAL A 170 -17.15 -14.12 9.03
N GLY A 171 -16.33 -14.10 7.97
CA GLY A 171 -16.76 -14.48 6.62
C GLY A 171 -17.22 -15.94 6.51
N VAL A 172 -16.49 -16.87 7.14
CA VAL A 172 -16.83 -18.30 7.14
C VAL A 172 -18.09 -18.59 7.99
N THR A 173 -18.32 -17.83 9.08
CA THR A 173 -19.53 -17.99 9.92
C THR A 173 -20.80 -17.33 9.36
N ILE A 174 -20.68 -16.46 8.37
CA ILE A 174 -21.84 -15.82 7.71
C ILE A 174 -22.23 -16.58 6.42
N ILE A 175 -21.27 -17.26 5.79
CA ILE A 175 -21.49 -18.01 4.53
C ILE A 175 -21.76 -19.52 4.79
N GLY A 176 -21.31 -20.07 5.92
CA GLY A 176 -21.66 -21.41 6.38
C GLY A 176 -22.83 -21.42 7.35
#